data_AF-A0A920NC88-F1
#
_entry.id   AF-A0A920NC88-F1
#
_cell.length_a   1.000
_cell.length_b   1.000
_cell.length_c   1.000
_cell.angle_alpha   90.00
_cell.angle_beta   90.00
_cell.angle_gamma   90.00
#
_symmetry.space_group_name_H-M   'P 1'
#
loop_
_entity.id
_entity.type
_entity.pdbx_description
1 polymer ?
#
loop_
_entity_poly.entity_id
_entity_poly.type
_entity_poly.pdbx_seq_one_letter_code
_entity_poly.pdbx_strand_id
1 'polypeptide(L)'
;MLVSSGAVAVGRSAMDSALENKDVLDRQVLAAVGQPRLMNIYEQLFANQGIICAQALLSRRDFNDRLGYLNLRNTLWSLMDRGIYRS
;
A
#
# COMPACT_ATOMS: atom_id res chain seq x y z
N MET A 1 10.10 6.38 -3.96
CA MET A 1 8.92 5.48 -4.05
C MET A 1 9.35 4.06 -3.66
N LEU A 2 8.51 3.35 -2.90
CA LEU A 2 8.72 1.96 -2.52
C LEU A 2 7.53 1.11 -2.99
N VAL A 3 7.79 -0.06 -3.58
CA VAL A 3 6.77 -1.07 -3.90
C VAL A 3 6.98 -2.23 -2.95
N SER A 4 5.96 -2.55 -2.15
CA SER A 4 6.04 -3.58 -1.12
C SER A 4 4.91 -4.60 -1.26
N SER A 5 5.26 -5.86 -1.04
CA SER A 5 4.33 -6.98 -0.86
C SER A 5 4.25 -7.37 0.62
N GLY A 6 3.22 -8.11 1.02
CA GLY A 6 3.19 -8.73 2.35
C GLY A 6 1.93 -8.46 3.17
N ALA A 7 1.00 -7.63 2.67
CA ALA A 7 -0.26 -7.34 3.36
C ALA A 7 -1.04 -8.62 3.74
N VAL A 8 -1.10 -9.62 2.86
CA VAL A 8 -1.76 -10.91 3.17
C VAL A 8 -1.09 -11.64 4.34
N ALA A 9 0.24 -11.66 4.39
CA ALA A 9 0.98 -12.32 5.46
C ALA A 9 0.77 -11.60 6.80
N VAL A 10 0.86 -10.27 6.80
CA VAL A 10 0.59 -9.42 7.97
C VAL A 10 -0.85 -9.61 8.45
N GLY A 11 -1.82 -9.67 7.54
CA GLY A 11 -3.22 -9.90 7.87
C GLY A 11 -3.47 -11.28 8.48
N ARG A 12 -2.78 -12.30 7.96
CA ARG A 12 -2.86 -13.67 8.49
C ARG A 12 -2.34 -13.73 9.92
N SER A 13 -1.17 -13.15 10.18
CA SER A 13 -0.62 -13.07 11.54
C SER A 13 -1.52 -12.29 12.50
N ALA A 14 -2.30 -11.32 12.00
CA ALA A 14 -3.17 -10.49 12.83
C ALA A 14 -4.53 -11.12 13.16
N MET A 15 -5.06 -12.01 12.32
CA MET A 15 -6.37 -12.63 12.56
C MET A 15 -6.31 -13.97 13.30
N ASP A 16 -5.10 -14.49 13.54
CA ASP A 16 -4.86 -15.84 14.13
C ASP A 16 -5.70 -16.95 13.46
N SER A 17 -6.17 -16.68 12.23
CA SER A 17 -7.23 -17.42 11.60
C SER A 17 -6.62 -18.51 10.73
N ALA A 18 -7.09 -19.75 10.91
CA ALA A 18 -6.82 -20.89 10.03
C ALA A 18 -7.45 -20.74 8.62
N LEU A 19 -7.60 -19.51 8.12
CA LEU A 19 -7.92 -19.29 6.72
C LEU A 19 -6.82 -19.93 5.88
N GLU A 20 -7.15 -21.01 5.19
CA GLU A 20 -6.19 -21.84 4.48
C GLU A 20 -5.55 -21.12 3.27
N ASN A 21 -5.90 -19.84 3.00
CA ASN A 21 -5.50 -19.06 1.81
C ASN A 21 -5.93 -19.73 0.50
N LYS A 22 -7.05 -20.46 0.53
CA LYS A 22 -7.46 -21.30 -0.59
C LYS A 22 -8.15 -20.53 -1.69
N ASP A 23 -8.96 -19.51 -1.37
CA ASP A 23 -9.68 -18.73 -2.37
C ASP A 23 -9.20 -17.26 -2.48
N VAL A 24 -9.73 -16.55 -3.48
CA VAL A 24 -9.40 -15.14 -3.74
C VAL A 24 -10.00 -14.22 -2.69
N LEU A 25 -11.17 -14.55 -2.15
CA LEU A 25 -11.87 -13.75 -1.16
C LEU A 25 -11.09 -13.72 0.16
N ASP A 26 -10.60 -14.86 0.63
CA ASP A 26 -9.74 -15.00 1.80
C ASP A 26 -8.50 -14.11 1.67
N ARG A 27 -7.86 -14.12 0.49
CA ARG A 27 -6.69 -13.27 0.22
C ARG A 27 -7.04 -11.79 0.26
N GLN A 28 -8.21 -11.41 -0.25
CA GLN A 28 -8.68 -10.02 -0.20
C GLN A 28 -8.99 -9.58 1.23
N VAL A 29 -9.64 -10.43 2.03
CA VAL A 29 -9.91 -10.17 3.45
C VAL A 29 -8.61 -10.00 4.22
N LEU A 30 -7.67 -10.93 4.05
CA LEU A 30 -6.36 -10.85 4.70
C LEU A 30 -5.55 -9.63 4.23
N ALA A 31 -5.56 -9.31 2.94
CA ALA A 31 -4.94 -8.10 2.43
C ALA A 31 -5.58 -6.84 3.05
N ALA A 32 -6.90 -6.76 3.14
CA ALA A 32 -7.60 -5.62 3.72
C ALA A 32 -7.25 -5.44 5.21
N VAL A 33 -7.08 -6.53 5.96
CA VAL A 33 -6.66 -6.49 7.37
C VAL A 33 -5.18 -6.11 7.52
N GLY A 34 -4.31 -6.65 6.66
CA GLY A 34 -2.88 -6.43 6.79
C GLY A 34 -2.35 -5.16 6.13
N GLN A 35 -3.02 -4.61 5.13
CA GLN A 35 -2.60 -3.38 4.44
C GLN A 35 -2.42 -2.17 5.38
N PRO A 36 -3.38 -1.82 6.27
CA PRO A 36 -3.18 -0.70 7.20
C PRO A 36 -2.06 -0.97 8.20
N ARG A 37 -1.86 -2.24 8.60
CA ARG A 37 -0.79 -2.64 9.53
C ARG A 37 0.58 -2.54 8.87
N LEU A 38 0.71 -3.02 7.64
CA LEU A 38 1.93 -2.90 6.85
C LEU A 38 2.29 -1.42 6.63
N MET A 39 1.29 -0.58 6.34
CA MET A 39 1.51 0.86 6.23
C MET A 39 2.00 1.47 7.55
N ASN A 40 1.39 1.08 8.68
CA ASN A 40 1.81 1.56 9.99
C ASN A 40 3.26 1.15 10.34
N ILE A 41 3.69 -0.05 9.96
CA ILE A 41 5.09 -0.48 10.12
C ILE A 41 6.03 0.46 9.34
N TYR A 42 5.69 0.78 8.09
CA TYR A 42 6.49 1.72 7.31
C TYR A 42 6.51 3.13 7.91
N GLU A 43 5.35 3.65 8.35
CA GLU A 43 5.29 4.93 9.06
C GLU A 43 6.21 4.95 10.28
N GLN A 44 6.19 3.90 11.11
CA GLN A 44 7.05 3.81 12.30
C GLN A 44 8.55 3.75 11.94
N LEU A 45 8.92 2.98 10.92
CA LEU A 45 10.30 2.86 10.47
C LEU A 45 10.86 4.20 9.95
N PHE A 46 10.01 4.94 9.23
CA PHE A 46 10.37 6.21 8.59
C PHE A 46 10.17 7.45 9.47
N ALA A 47 9.42 7.33 10.57
CA ALA A 47 9.16 8.42 11.51
C ALA A 47 10.46 9.05 12.05
N ASN A 48 11.44 8.23 12.39
CA ASN A 48 12.72 8.69 12.94
C ASN A 48 13.59 9.46 11.93
N GLN A 49 13.29 9.37 10.63
CA GLN A 49 13.97 10.15 9.60
C GLN A 49 13.14 11.37 9.15
N GLY A 50 12.01 11.65 9.81
CA GLY A 50 11.13 12.77 9.46
C GLY A 50 10.45 12.59 8.09
N ILE A 51 10.42 11.37 7.55
CA ILE A 51 9.83 11.08 6.25
C ILE A 51 8.35 10.75 6.43
N ILE A 52 7.49 11.54 5.79
CA ILE A 52 6.04 11.28 5.74
C ILE A 52 5.79 10.21 4.68
N CYS A 53 5.18 9.08 5.06
CA CYS A 53 4.79 8.07 4.10
C CYS A 53 3.39 8.35 3.51
N ALA A 54 3.17 7.88 2.29
CA ALA A 54 1.88 7.95 1.62
C ALA A 54 1.61 6.62 0.91
N GLN A 55 0.36 6.18 0.95
CA GLN A 55 -0.05 4.92 0.34
C GLN A 55 -0.74 5.14 -1.00
N ALA A 56 -0.35 4.35 -2.01
CA ALA A 56 -1.06 4.26 -3.29
C ALA A 56 -1.44 2.79 -3.54
N LEU A 57 -2.74 2.53 -3.71
CA LEU A 57 -3.29 1.20 -4.03
C LEU A 57 -3.72 1.18 -5.49
N LEU A 58 -3.10 0.31 -6.28
CA LEU A 58 -3.27 0.27 -7.73
C LEU A 58 -3.82 -1.08 -8.18
N SER A 59 -4.77 -1.04 -9.10
CA SER A 59 -5.36 -2.18 -9.77
C SER A 59 -5.15 -2.06 -11.29
N ARG A 60 -5.32 -3.16 -12.02
CA ARG A 60 -5.27 -3.12 -13.50
C ARG A 60 -6.26 -2.11 -14.10
N ARG A 61 -7.40 -1.90 -13.45
CA ARG A 61 -8.44 -0.97 -13.94
C ARG A 61 -7.94 0.47 -13.98
N ASP A 62 -7.02 0.85 -13.09
CA ASP A 62 -6.44 2.20 -13.05
C ASP A 62 -5.55 2.47 -14.28
N PHE A 63 -5.17 1.43 -15.02
CA PHE A 63 -4.39 1.52 -16.26
C PHE A 63 -5.22 1.28 -17.53
N ASN A 64 -6.50 0.92 -17.40
CA ASN A 64 -7.31 0.48 -18.53
C ASN A 64 -7.81 1.63 -19.41
N ASP A 65 -7.84 2.85 -18.89
CA ASP A 65 -8.12 4.04 -19.70
C ASP A 65 -7.05 5.12 -19.50
N ARG A 66 -6.93 5.98 -20.51
CA ARG A 66 -5.92 7.04 -20.54
C ARG A 66 -6.09 8.04 -19.40
N LEU A 67 -7.31 8.24 -18.92
CA LEU A 67 -7.65 9.24 -17.92
C LEU A 67 -7.24 8.76 -16.52
N GLY A 68 -7.54 7.51 -16.19
CA GLY A 68 -7.09 6.80 -14.99
C GLY A 68 -5.57 6.75 -14.89
N TYR A 69 -4.88 6.40 -16.00
CA TYR A 69 -3.42 6.43 -16.05
C TYR A 69 -2.85 7.82 -15.77
N LEU A 70 -3.42 8.88 -16.37
CA LEU A 70 -2.97 10.26 -16.15
C LEU A 70 -3.22 10.71 -14.71
N ASN A 71 -4.39 10.41 -14.14
CA ASN A 71 -4.72 10.74 -12.76
C ASN A 71 -3.75 10.06 -11.79
N LEU A 72 -3.49 8.76 -11.99
CA LEU A 72 -2.55 8.02 -11.18
C LEU A 72 -1.14 8.62 -11.27
N ARG A 73 -0.65 8.84 -12.50
CA ARG A 73 0.67 9.42 -12.72
C ARG A 73 0.80 10.78 -12.02
N ASN A 74 -0.20 11.65 -12.19
CA ASN A 74 -0.19 12.99 -11.60
C ASN A 74 -0.19 12.92 -10.05
N THR A 75 -0.96 12.01 -9.45
CA THR A 75 -0.96 11.79 -8.00
C THR A 75 0.41 11.34 -7.50
N LEU A 76 1.00 10.33 -8.13
CA LEU A 76 2.33 9.82 -7.75
C LEU A 76 3.41 10.90 -7.90
N TRP A 77 3.36 11.65 -9.00
CA TRP A 77 4.25 12.79 -9.22
C TRP A 77 4.08 13.87 -8.17
N SER A 78 2.84 14.26 -7.86
CA SER A 78 2.60 15.26 -6.81
C SER A 78 3.03 14.78 -5.43
N LEU A 79 2.93 13.48 -5.12
CA LEU A 79 3.43 12.94 -3.85
C LEU A 79 4.95 12.99 -3.78
N MET A 80 5.64 12.68 -4.88
CA MET A 80 7.10 12.82 -4.96
C MET A 80 7.52 14.28 -4.87
N ASP A 81 6.90 15.18 -5.62
CA ASP A 81 7.24 16.61 -5.62
C ASP A 81 7.04 17.26 -4.24
N ARG A 82 5.98 16.86 -3.51
CA ARG A 82 5.71 17.34 -2.16
C ARG A 82 6.54 16.65 -1.07
N GLY A 83 7.03 15.43 -1.32
CA GLY A 83 7.81 14.62 -0.39
C GLY A 83 9.33 14.70 -0.61
N ILE A 84 9.77 15.21 -1.75
CA ILE A 84 11.17 15.48 -2.06
C ILE A 84 11.43 16.95 -1.70
N TYR A 85 12.33 17.16 -0.72
CA TYR A 85 12.83 18.44 -0.19
C TYR A 85 12.00 19.12 0.91
N ARG A 86 12.40 18.89 2.16
CA ARG A 86 12.94 19.98 2.99
C ARG A 86 14.27 19.55 3.58
N SER A 87 15.36 20.14 3.06
CA SER A 87 16.66 20.21 3.71
C SER A 87 16.58 20.93 5.05
#